data_AF-A0A1V6GHW1-F1
#
_entry.id   AF-A0A1V6GHW1-F1
#
_cell.length_a   1.000
_cell.length_b   1.000
_cell.length_c   1.000
_cell.angle_alpha   90.00
_cell.angle_beta   90.00
_cell.angle_gamma   90.00
#
_symmetry.space_group_name_H-M   'P 1'
#
loop_
_entity.id
_entity.type
_entity.pdbx_description
1 polymer ?
#
loop_
_entity_poly.entity_id
_entity_poly.type
_entity_poly.pdbx_seq_one_letter_code
_entity_poly.pdbx_strand_id
1 'polypeptide(L)'
;MDKQLLEFWGTMMLSAAEGQRHLEEIVKWMTGNIKDYSDLSDMFRRLYRIEPGREQESDYLAPWQKAMNEFRESYGELVAMMDLVPRRDYIAVSRENQELNRRVSELEDAVRHLRTLLDERMTAPAEGLKGFQELIDDQARKYQEFMDTMTTVFDERRSKAAGAQPGKPLKGRQKTKPAGKRGAESGRK
;
A
#
# COMPACT_ATOMS: atom_id res chain seq x y z
N MET A 1 18.29 2.31 -33.79
CA MET A 1 19.49 3.13 -33.54
C MET A 1 20.04 3.66 -34.86
N ASP A 2 19.79 4.94 -35.09
CA ASP A 2 20.16 5.66 -36.31
C ASP A 2 21.61 6.19 -36.23
N LYS A 3 22.39 5.94 -37.29
CA LYS A 3 23.77 6.45 -37.44
C LYS A 3 23.77 7.98 -37.51
N GLN A 4 22.78 8.58 -38.16
CA GLN A 4 22.68 10.03 -38.34
C GLN A 4 22.43 10.73 -37.00
N LEU A 5 21.65 10.10 -36.11
CA LEU A 5 21.48 10.55 -34.73
C LEU A 5 22.81 10.55 -33.96
N LEU A 6 23.58 9.46 -34.01
CA LEU A 6 24.85 9.36 -33.27
C LEU A 6 25.91 10.32 -33.82
N GLU A 7 25.95 10.50 -35.15
CA GLU A 7 26.81 11.51 -35.78
C GLU A 7 26.37 12.92 -35.39
N PHE A 8 25.06 13.20 -35.34
CA PHE A 8 24.53 14.46 -34.84
C PHE A 8 24.98 14.74 -33.40
N TRP A 9 24.80 13.77 -32.48
CA TRP A 9 25.22 13.92 -31.08
C TRP A 9 26.73 14.01 -30.93
N GLY A 10 27.50 13.25 -31.72
CA GLY A 10 28.95 13.29 -31.73
C GLY A 10 29.49 14.66 -32.17
N THR A 11 29.06 15.15 -33.32
CA THR A 11 29.45 16.48 -33.82
C THR A 11 28.98 17.59 -32.88
N MET A 12 27.77 17.46 -32.31
CA MET A 12 27.26 18.43 -31.38
C MET A 12 28.08 18.47 -30.08
N MET A 13 28.36 17.33 -29.45
CA MET A 13 29.13 17.27 -28.21
C MET A 13 30.59 17.72 -28.42
N LEU A 14 31.18 17.43 -29.58
CA LEU A 14 32.49 17.97 -29.94
C LEU A 14 32.46 19.49 -30.09
N SER A 15 31.45 20.04 -30.78
CA SER A 15 31.30 21.51 -30.91
C SER A 15 31.02 22.21 -29.57
N ALA A 16 30.36 21.53 -28.63
CA ALA A 16 30.15 22.02 -27.27
C ALA A 16 31.46 21.98 -26.46
N ALA A 17 32.27 20.93 -26.60
CA ALA A 17 33.55 20.78 -25.94
C ALA A 17 34.60 21.80 -26.43
N GLU A 18 34.54 22.17 -27.70
CA GLU A 18 35.37 23.22 -28.30
C GLU A 18 34.91 24.65 -27.92
N GLY A 19 33.85 24.78 -27.10
CA GLY A 19 33.32 26.06 -26.62
C GLY A 19 32.52 26.85 -27.64
N GLN A 20 32.19 26.24 -28.80
CA GLN A 20 31.47 26.91 -29.89
C GLN A 20 29.94 26.86 -29.75
N ARG A 21 29.38 25.94 -28.95
CA ARG A 21 27.92 25.82 -28.78
C ARG A 21 27.47 25.87 -27.32
N HIS A 22 26.49 26.73 -27.04
CA HIS A 22 25.77 26.71 -25.78
C HIS A 22 24.72 25.57 -25.80
N LEU A 23 24.80 24.64 -24.84
CA LEU A 23 23.79 23.60 -24.60
C LEU A 23 22.35 24.16 -24.53
N GLU A 24 22.20 25.42 -24.10
CA GLU A 24 20.93 26.12 -24.09
C GLU A 24 20.33 26.36 -25.48
N GLU A 25 21.15 26.65 -26.49
CA GLU A 25 20.71 26.83 -27.88
C GLU A 25 20.20 25.52 -28.46
N ILE A 26 20.81 24.40 -28.10
CA ILE A 26 20.40 23.06 -28.51
C ILE A 26 19.06 22.68 -27.86
N VAL A 27 18.90 22.95 -26.56
CA VAL A 27 17.62 22.73 -25.86
C VAL A 27 16.53 23.60 -26.46
N LYS A 28 16.82 24.87 -26.78
CA LYS A 28 15.86 25.77 -27.42
C LYS A 28 15.54 25.35 -28.85
N TRP A 29 16.51 24.85 -29.63
CA TRP A 29 16.29 24.31 -30.97
C TRP A 29 15.39 23.07 -30.95
N MET A 30 15.58 22.17 -29.99
CA MET A 30 14.73 20.98 -29.84
C MET A 30 13.31 21.28 -29.33
N THR A 31 13.10 22.39 -28.63
CA THR A 31 11.82 22.75 -27.99
C THR A 31 11.05 23.90 -28.67
N GLY A 32 11.72 24.69 -29.51
CA GLY A 32 11.18 25.86 -30.19
C GLY A 32 11.04 25.69 -31.71
N ASN A 33 10.84 26.80 -32.42
CA ASN A 33 10.78 26.83 -33.88
C ASN A 33 12.20 26.67 -34.45
N ILE A 34 12.44 25.49 -35.02
CA ILE A 34 13.72 25.02 -35.54
C ILE A 34 14.38 26.03 -36.52
N LYS A 35 13.58 26.81 -37.27
CA LYS A 35 14.05 27.75 -38.28
C LYS A 35 14.91 28.90 -37.76
N ASP A 36 14.83 29.23 -36.47
CA ASP A 36 15.56 30.38 -35.89
C ASP A 36 17.03 30.05 -35.60
N TYR A 37 17.42 28.78 -35.64
CA TYR A 37 18.80 28.33 -35.43
C TYR A 37 19.38 27.80 -36.74
N SER A 38 19.94 28.69 -37.55
CA SER A 38 20.46 28.38 -38.89
C SER A 38 21.55 27.31 -38.84
N ASP A 39 22.52 27.41 -37.92
CA ASP A 39 23.67 26.50 -37.88
C ASP A 39 23.31 25.06 -37.48
N LEU A 40 22.45 24.89 -36.46
CA LEU A 40 21.94 23.57 -36.06
C LEU A 40 21.03 22.95 -37.13
N SER A 41 20.19 23.78 -37.75
CA SER A 41 19.32 23.35 -38.84
C SER A 41 20.12 22.94 -40.07
N ASP A 42 21.18 23.66 -40.41
CA ASP A 42 22.05 23.34 -41.55
C ASP A 42 22.86 22.08 -41.31
N MET A 43 23.34 21.87 -40.08
CA MET A 43 23.96 20.60 -39.70
C MET A 43 22.99 19.43 -39.80
N PHE A 44 21.77 19.59 -39.30
CA PHE A 44 20.71 18.58 -39.41
C PHE A 44 20.37 18.27 -40.86
N ARG A 45 20.24 19.29 -41.72
CA ARG A 45 20.00 19.13 -43.16
C ARG A 45 21.12 18.33 -43.83
N ARG A 46 22.37 18.61 -43.50
CA ARG A 46 23.53 17.89 -44.05
C ARG A 46 23.52 16.41 -43.64
N LEU A 47 23.27 16.12 -42.37
CA LEU A 47 23.28 14.75 -41.83
C LEU A 47 22.11 13.91 -42.35
N TYR A 48 20.92 14.51 -42.44
CA TYR A 48 19.72 13.88 -42.98
C TYR A 48 19.57 14.04 -44.50
N ARG A 49 20.57 14.62 -45.18
CA ARG A 49 20.63 14.85 -46.63
C ARG A 49 19.40 15.60 -47.18
N ILE A 50 18.87 16.53 -46.40
CA ILE A 50 17.81 17.44 -46.82
C ILE A 50 18.47 18.52 -47.69
N GLU A 51 18.12 18.55 -48.98
CA GLU A 51 18.74 19.48 -49.95
C GLU A 51 18.52 20.95 -49.56
N PRO A 52 19.60 21.74 -49.40
CA PRO A 52 19.49 23.17 -49.17
C PRO A 52 18.98 23.87 -50.44
N GLY A 53 17.96 24.71 -50.31
CA GLY A 53 17.39 25.50 -51.42
C GLY A 53 15.96 25.13 -51.84
N ARG A 54 15.38 24.04 -51.31
CA ARG A 54 13.96 23.72 -51.52
C ARG A 54 13.00 24.53 -50.65
N GLU A 55 13.48 25.49 -49.86
CA GLU A 55 12.68 26.24 -48.87
C GLU A 55 11.50 27.03 -49.49
N GLN A 56 11.51 27.28 -50.80
CA GLN A 56 10.41 27.91 -51.56
C GLN A 56 9.43 26.90 -52.19
N GLU A 57 9.76 25.62 -52.23
CA GLU A 57 8.86 24.57 -52.73
C GLU A 57 7.89 24.16 -51.63
N SER A 58 6.60 24.08 -51.97
CA SER A 58 5.53 23.64 -51.05
C SER A 58 5.80 22.26 -50.41
N ASP A 59 6.73 21.49 -50.98
CA ASP A 59 7.06 20.11 -50.60
C ASP A 59 8.26 19.99 -49.63
N TYR A 60 8.88 21.10 -49.24
CA TYR A 60 10.04 21.11 -48.33
C TYR A 60 9.73 20.61 -46.91
N LEU A 61 8.50 20.80 -46.46
CA LEU A 61 8.09 20.42 -45.11
C LEU A 61 8.01 18.90 -44.93
N ALA A 62 7.72 18.15 -45.99
CA ALA A 62 7.52 16.70 -45.88
C ALA A 62 8.82 15.92 -45.58
N PRO A 63 9.95 16.12 -46.30
CA PRO A 63 11.23 15.49 -45.97
C PRO A 63 11.76 15.93 -44.60
N TRP A 64 11.56 17.20 -44.27
CA TRP A 64 11.96 17.76 -42.97
C TRP A 64 11.20 17.10 -41.81
N GLN A 65 9.88 17.04 -41.90
CA GLN A 65 9.04 16.46 -40.86
C GLN A 65 9.28 14.96 -40.70
N LYS A 66 9.54 14.25 -41.82
CA LYS A 66 9.93 12.85 -41.80
C LYS A 66 11.25 12.65 -41.04
N ALA A 67 12.30 13.41 -41.39
CA ALA A 67 13.59 13.33 -40.71
C ALA A 67 13.49 13.68 -39.21
N MET A 68 12.66 14.67 -38.85
CA MET A 68 12.44 15.02 -37.43
C MET A 68 11.71 13.93 -36.65
N ASN A 69 10.78 13.21 -37.28
CA ASN A 69 10.10 12.09 -36.64
C ASN A 69 11.08 10.91 -36.43
N GLU A 70 11.86 10.55 -37.44
CA GLU A 70 12.90 9.51 -37.35
C GLU A 70 13.96 9.84 -36.29
N PHE A 71 14.35 11.12 -36.20
CA PHE A 71 15.24 11.61 -35.15
C PHE A 71 14.63 11.46 -33.76
N ARG A 72 13.35 11.82 -33.57
CA ARG A 72 12.64 11.70 -32.28
C ARG A 72 12.49 10.26 -31.83
N GLU A 73 12.13 9.36 -32.73
CA GLU A 73 12.02 7.92 -32.45
C GLU A 73 13.37 7.36 -32.03
N SER A 74 14.42 7.63 -32.82
CA SER A 74 15.78 7.17 -32.53
C SER A 74 16.33 7.76 -31.23
N TYR A 75 16.01 9.02 -30.91
CA TYR A 75 16.39 9.66 -29.66
C TYR A 75 15.68 9.00 -28.47
N GLY A 76 14.41 8.63 -28.62
CA GLY A 76 13.67 7.85 -27.62
C GLY A 76 14.33 6.50 -27.34
N GLU A 77 14.77 5.79 -28.39
CA GLU A 77 15.53 4.53 -28.25
C GLU A 77 16.86 4.72 -27.53
N LEU A 78 17.61 5.78 -27.86
CA LEU A 78 18.88 6.10 -27.21
C LEU A 78 18.70 6.40 -25.71
N VAL A 79 17.68 7.19 -25.38
CA VAL A 79 17.34 7.54 -24.00
C VAL A 79 16.91 6.29 -23.22
N ALA A 80 16.09 5.43 -23.82
CA ALA A 80 15.67 4.16 -23.22
C ALA A 80 16.86 3.21 -23.00
N MET A 81 17.80 3.13 -23.95
CA MET A 81 19.01 2.30 -23.80
C MET A 81 19.91 2.79 -22.67
N MET A 82 20.00 4.10 -22.45
CA MET A 82 20.81 4.68 -21.38
C MET A 82 20.08 4.73 -20.02
N ASP A 83 18.87 4.13 -19.91
CA ASP A 83 17.98 4.23 -18.74
C ASP A 83 17.75 5.68 -18.27
N LEU A 84 17.82 6.64 -19.20
CA LEU A 84 17.59 8.04 -18.92
C LEU A 84 16.09 8.31 -18.93
N VAL A 85 15.58 9.01 -17.93
CA VAL A 85 14.16 9.41 -17.89
C VAL A 85 14.01 10.80 -18.51
N PRO A 86 13.14 10.99 -19.52
CA PRO A 86 12.84 12.32 -20.04
C PRO A 86 12.42 13.27 -18.91
N ARG A 87 12.96 14.48 -18.90
CA ARG A 87 12.73 15.48 -17.85
C ARG A 87 11.24 15.75 -17.59
N ARG A 88 10.40 15.68 -18.61
CA ARG A 88 8.94 15.84 -18.49
C ARG A 88 8.35 14.78 -17.57
N ASP A 89 8.72 13.52 -17.78
CA ASP A 89 8.18 12.38 -17.06
C ASP A 89 8.75 12.37 -15.63
N TYR A 90 10.01 12.78 -15.45
CA TYR A 90 10.57 13.04 -14.12
C TYR A 90 9.80 14.11 -13.35
N ILE A 91 9.45 15.24 -13.99
CA ILE A 91 8.67 16.32 -13.33
C ILE A 91 7.27 15.82 -12.97
N ALA A 92 6.62 15.04 -13.84
CA ALA A 92 5.30 14.47 -13.57
C ALA A 92 5.34 13.54 -12.35
N VAL A 93 6.29 12.59 -12.34
CA VAL A 93 6.49 11.65 -11.23
C VAL A 93 6.92 12.37 -9.94
N SER A 94 7.72 13.43 -10.05
CA SER A 94 8.12 14.24 -8.89
C SER A 94 6.93 14.98 -8.27
N ARG A 95 6.01 15.50 -9.09
CA ARG A 95 4.78 16.15 -8.60
C ARG A 95 3.87 15.14 -7.92
N GLU A 96 3.69 13.96 -8.52
CA GLU A 96 2.91 12.88 -7.94
C GLU A 96 3.50 12.41 -6.61
N ASN A 97 4.82 12.25 -6.52
CA ASN A 97 5.51 11.94 -5.26
C ASN A 97 5.28 13.01 -4.19
N GLN A 98 5.32 14.29 -4.56
CA GLN A 98 5.04 15.37 -3.61
C GLN A 98 3.60 15.30 -3.08
N GLU A 99 2.63 15.05 -3.96
CA GLU A 99 1.23 14.88 -3.56
C GLU A 99 1.01 13.64 -2.69
N LEU A 100 1.63 12.51 -3.04
CA LEU A 100 1.58 11.28 -2.25
C LEU A 100 2.22 11.48 -0.87
N ASN A 101 3.38 12.13 -0.78
CA ASN A 101 4.03 12.44 0.49
C ASN A 101 3.17 13.36 1.36
N ARG A 102 2.47 14.31 0.75
CA ARG A 102 1.52 15.17 1.47
C ARG A 102 0.37 14.35 2.05
N ARG A 103 -0.24 13.45 1.27
CA ARG A 103 -1.30 12.55 1.75
C ARG A 103 -0.81 11.60 2.84
N VAL A 104 0.41 11.09 2.73
CA VAL A 104 1.03 10.26 3.76
C VAL A 104 1.16 11.06 5.06
N SER A 105 1.65 12.30 5.00
CA SER A 105 1.73 13.18 6.18
C SER A 105 0.35 13.45 6.79
N GLU A 106 -0.66 13.76 5.97
CA GLU A 106 -2.04 13.99 6.45
C GLU A 106 -2.62 12.73 7.12
N LEU A 107 -2.37 11.55 6.55
CA LEU A 107 -2.80 10.27 7.11
C LEU A 107 -2.03 9.92 8.40
N GLU A 108 -0.72 10.19 8.46
CA GLU A 108 0.08 10.00 9.67
C GLU A 108 -0.39 10.91 10.80
N ASP A 109 -0.74 12.16 10.50
CA ASP A 109 -1.28 13.11 11.47
C ASP A 109 -2.69 12.71 11.94
N ALA A 110 -3.54 12.22 11.03
CA ALA A 110 -4.83 11.65 11.38
C ALA A 110 -4.68 10.41 12.28
N VAL A 111 -3.74 9.50 11.97
CA VAL A 111 -3.45 8.32 12.79
C VAL A 111 -2.90 8.72 14.15
N ARG A 112 -1.99 9.70 14.22
CA ARG A 112 -1.49 10.24 15.48
C ARG A 112 -2.62 10.82 16.32
N HIS A 113 -3.47 11.66 15.72
CA HIS A 113 -4.60 12.26 16.41
C HIS A 113 -5.60 11.22 16.91
N LEU A 114 -5.93 10.22 16.10
CA LEU A 114 -6.80 9.10 16.50
C LEU A 114 -6.19 8.27 17.63
N ARG A 115 -4.87 8.04 17.62
CA ARG A 115 -4.17 7.38 18.73
C ARG A 115 -4.22 8.21 20.01
N THR A 116 -3.99 9.52 19.93
CA THR A 116 -4.12 10.43 21.07
C THR A 116 -5.55 10.43 21.62
N LEU A 117 -6.57 10.49 20.77
CA LEU A 117 -7.97 10.40 21.19
C LEU A 117 -8.30 9.04 21.83
N LEU A 118 -7.70 7.96 21.34
CA LEU A 118 -7.86 6.63 21.93
C LEU A 118 -7.21 6.56 23.31
N ASP A 119 -6.00 7.12 23.46
CA ASP A 119 -5.29 7.21 24.74
C ASP A 119 -6.02 8.14 25.73
N GLU A 120 -6.53 9.28 25.28
CA GLU A 120 -7.36 10.20 26.07
C GLU A 120 -8.66 9.53 26.52
N ARG A 121 -9.29 8.71 25.66
CA ARG A 121 -10.47 7.92 26.01
C ARG A 121 -10.15 6.74 26.93
N MET A 122 -8.97 6.14 26.80
CA MET A 122 -8.48 5.13 27.74
C MET A 122 -8.10 5.73 29.10
N THR A 123 -7.73 7.01 29.13
CA THR A 123 -7.32 7.74 30.35
C THR A 123 -8.44 8.52 31.03
N ALA A 124 -9.62 8.69 30.41
CA ALA A 124 -10.79 9.33 31.01
C ALA A 124 -12.05 8.44 31.01
N PRO A 125 -12.74 8.26 32.16
CA PRO A 125 -12.22 7.93 33.50
C PRO A 125 -12.53 6.46 33.84
N ALA A 126 -11.85 5.96 34.87
CA ALA A 126 -12.16 4.71 35.57
C ALA A 126 -13.65 4.54 35.98
N GLU A 127 -14.48 5.57 35.86
CA GLU A 127 -15.94 5.55 36.02
C GLU A 127 -16.66 4.76 34.93
N GLY A 128 -16.22 4.81 33.67
CA GLY A 128 -16.80 4.00 32.60
C GLY A 128 -16.52 2.50 32.80
N LEU A 129 -15.30 2.19 33.23
CA LEU A 129 -14.88 0.84 33.60
C LEU A 129 -15.59 0.34 34.86
N LYS A 130 -15.79 1.20 35.88
CA LYS A 130 -16.63 0.88 37.04
C LYS A 130 -18.08 0.63 36.66
N GLY A 131 -18.68 1.45 35.80
CA GLY A 131 -20.04 1.24 35.32
C GLY A 131 -20.20 -0.06 34.54
N PHE A 132 -19.20 -0.44 33.73
CA PHE A 132 -19.17 -1.74 33.07
C PHE A 132 -18.98 -2.91 34.06
N GLN A 133 -18.12 -2.75 35.06
CA GLN A 133 -17.93 -3.73 36.13
C GLN A 133 -19.24 -3.98 36.90
N GLU A 134 -19.92 -2.90 37.30
CA GLU A 134 -21.21 -2.97 37.98
C GLU A 134 -22.30 -3.62 37.12
N LEU A 135 -22.31 -3.36 35.81
CA LEU A 135 -23.25 -3.98 34.88
C LEU A 135 -23.02 -5.49 34.74
N ILE A 136 -21.75 -5.91 34.68
CA ILE A 136 -21.36 -7.33 34.63
C ILE A 136 -21.77 -8.04 35.93
N ASP A 137 -21.53 -7.41 37.08
CA ASP A 137 -21.90 -7.96 38.39
C ASP A 137 -23.43 -8.06 38.55
N ASP A 138 -24.19 -7.08 38.04
CA ASP A 138 -25.65 -7.08 38.08
C ASP A 138 -26.24 -8.15 37.14
N GLN A 139 -25.63 -8.36 35.97
CA GLN A 139 -26.02 -9.42 35.03
C GLN A 139 -25.71 -10.83 35.57
N ALA A 140 -24.54 -11.00 36.21
CA ALA A 140 -24.17 -12.27 36.84
C ALA A 140 -25.12 -12.64 37.99
N ARG A 141 -25.53 -11.65 38.79
CA ARG A 141 -26.50 -11.82 39.86
C ARG A 141 -27.88 -12.21 39.35
N LYS A 142 -28.37 -11.51 38.32
CA LYS A 142 -29.65 -11.86 37.68
C LYS A 142 -29.63 -13.26 37.06
N TYR A 143 -28.50 -13.68 36.51
CA TYR A 143 -28.35 -15.05 36.02
C TYR A 143 -28.37 -16.09 37.16
N GLN A 144 -27.68 -15.82 38.27
CA GLN A 144 -27.73 -16.68 39.46
C GLN A 144 -29.14 -16.75 40.05
N GLU A 145 -29.82 -15.62 40.22
CA GLU A 145 -31.20 -15.58 40.70
C GLU A 145 -32.15 -16.36 39.78
N PHE A 146 -31.96 -16.25 38.47
CA PHE A 146 -32.72 -17.03 37.49
C PHE A 146 -32.44 -18.53 37.62
N MET A 147 -31.18 -18.93 37.75
CA MET A 147 -30.79 -20.34 37.91
C MET A 147 -31.27 -20.91 39.24
N ASP A 148 -31.25 -20.13 40.32
CA ASP A 148 -31.81 -20.51 41.62
C ASP A 148 -33.34 -20.60 41.56
N THR A 149 -34.00 -19.68 40.86
CA THR A 149 -35.45 -19.74 40.62
C THR A 149 -35.82 -20.97 39.79
N MET A 150 -35.04 -21.31 38.75
CA MET A 150 -35.26 -22.55 38.00
C MET A 150 -35.03 -23.78 38.88
N THR A 151 -33.93 -23.81 39.64
CA THR A 151 -33.58 -24.94 40.50
C THR A 151 -34.64 -25.15 41.58
N THR A 152 -35.14 -24.09 42.21
CA THR A 152 -36.24 -24.15 43.18
C THR A 152 -37.54 -24.61 42.53
N VAL A 153 -37.89 -24.16 41.32
CA VAL A 153 -39.06 -24.67 40.59
C VAL A 153 -38.91 -26.16 40.23
N PHE A 154 -37.69 -26.61 39.90
CA PHE A 154 -37.40 -28.02 39.66
C PHE A 154 -37.45 -28.86 40.94
N ASP A 155 -36.94 -28.35 42.06
CA ASP A 155 -36.99 -29.01 43.37
C ASP A 155 -38.40 -29.02 43.97
N GLU A 156 -39.20 -27.99 43.75
CA GLU A 156 -40.63 -27.97 44.08
C GLU A 156 -41.43 -28.96 43.24
N ARG A 157 -41.11 -29.11 41.94
CA ARG A 157 -41.71 -30.15 41.09
C ARG A 157 -41.28 -31.55 41.53
N ARG A 158 -40.02 -31.73 41.96
CA ARG A 158 -39.48 -33.02 42.45
C ARG A 158 -40.06 -33.43 43.80
N SER A 159 -40.25 -32.48 44.71
CA SER A 159 -40.89 -32.70 46.01
C SER A 159 -42.40 -32.94 45.89
N LYS A 160 -43.09 -32.26 44.97
CA LYS A 160 -44.50 -32.57 44.63
C LYS A 160 -44.67 -33.93 43.95
N ALA A 161 -43.68 -34.39 43.17
CA ALA A 161 -43.65 -35.75 42.62
C ALA A 161 -43.32 -36.83 43.66
N ALA A 162 -42.66 -36.48 44.77
CA ALA A 162 -42.34 -37.40 45.87
C ALA A 162 -43.46 -37.56 46.92
N GLY A 163 -44.57 -36.82 46.79
CA GLY A 163 -45.74 -36.88 47.69
C GLY A 163 -46.78 -37.94 47.34
N ALA A 164 -46.61 -38.72 46.27
CA ALA A 164 -47.50 -39.81 45.91
C ALA A 164 -46.76 -41.16 46.02
N GLN A 165 -46.98 -41.88 47.11
CA GLN A 165 -46.67 -43.30 47.26
C GLN A 165 -47.88 -44.01 47.89
N PRO A 166 -48.17 -45.27 47.52
CA PRO A 166 -47.45 -46.39 48.16
C PRO A 166 -47.23 -47.64 47.28
N GLY A 167 -46.17 -48.42 47.56
CA GLY A 167 -45.94 -49.65 46.78
C GLY A 167 -44.80 -50.61 47.15
N LYS A 168 -44.59 -50.91 48.45
CA LYS A 168 -43.98 -52.14 49.04
C LYS A 168 -42.52 -52.56 48.71
N PRO A 169 -41.85 -53.26 49.66
CA PRO A 169 -40.40 -53.45 49.66
C PRO A 169 -39.97 -54.78 49.01
N LEU A 170 -38.80 -54.78 48.36
CA LEU A 170 -38.10 -56.00 47.98
C LEU A 170 -36.90 -56.25 48.90
N LYS A 171 -36.91 -57.46 49.46
CA LYS A 171 -36.07 -58.00 50.53
C LYS A 171 -34.98 -58.88 49.90
N GLY A 172 -33.76 -58.79 50.42
CA GLY A 172 -32.64 -59.72 50.13
C GLY A 172 -31.64 -59.16 49.12
N ARG A 173 -30.32 -59.28 49.30
CA ARG A 173 -29.57 -60.37 49.94
C ARG A 173 -28.17 -59.89 50.35
N GLN A 174 -27.70 -60.53 51.42
CA GLN A 174 -26.48 -60.42 52.22
C GLN A 174 -25.13 -60.07 51.56
N LYS A 175 -24.35 -59.31 52.34
CA LYS A 175 -22.93 -59.45 52.72
C LYS A 175 -21.91 -59.88 51.66
N THR A 176 -20.88 -59.06 51.46
CA THR A 176 -19.49 -59.34 51.87
C THR A 176 -18.61 -58.08 51.83
N LYS A 177 -18.10 -57.66 52.99
CA LYS A 177 -16.71 -57.19 53.17
C LYS A 177 -15.95 -58.39 53.75
N PRO A 178 -14.62 -58.57 53.61
CA PRO A 178 -13.65 -57.57 54.06
C PRO A 178 -12.27 -57.53 53.35
N ALA A 179 -11.44 -56.56 53.79
CA ALA A 179 -9.97 -56.57 53.90
C ALA A 179 -9.13 -56.69 52.60
N GLY A 180 -7.96 -56.08 52.45
CA GLY A 180 -7.07 -55.28 53.31
C GLY A 180 -5.91 -54.81 52.41
N LYS A 181 -5.40 -53.58 52.62
CA LYS A 181 -4.13 -53.27 53.32
C LYS A 181 -2.84 -53.40 52.48
N ARG A 182 -2.12 -52.26 52.43
CA ARG A 182 -0.65 -52.05 52.26
C ARG A 182 -0.10 -52.33 50.86
N GLY A 183 0.92 -51.66 50.34
CA GLY A 183 1.83 -50.59 50.80
C GLY A 183 2.36 -49.91 49.52
N ALA A 184 2.71 -48.62 49.56
CA ALA A 184 4.06 -48.13 49.85
C ALA A 184 5.07 -48.40 48.72
N GLU A 185 5.82 -47.33 48.40
CA GLU A 185 7.12 -47.31 47.69
C GLU A 185 7.07 -47.58 46.17
N SER A 186 7.90 -46.97 45.33
CA SER A 186 8.96 -45.97 45.48
C SER A 186 9.45 -45.63 44.07
N GLY A 187 9.60 -44.34 43.77
CA GLY A 187 10.85 -43.80 43.25
C GLY A 187 11.23 -43.99 41.77
N ARG A 188 11.91 -42.92 41.31
CA ARG A 188 12.89 -42.83 40.20
C ARG A 188 12.28 -42.82 38.79
N LYS A 189 12.59 -41.86 37.93
CA LYS A 189 13.72 -40.92 37.82
C LYS A 189 13.27 -39.70 37.03
#